data_AF-A0A1J3DTX2-F1
#
_entry.id   AF-A0A1J3DTX2-F1
#
_cell.length_a   1.000
_cell.length_b   1.000
_cell.length_c   1.000
_cell.angle_alpha   90.00
_cell.angle_beta   90.00
_cell.angle_gamma   90.00
#
_symmetry.space_group_name_H-M   'P 1'
#
loop_
_entity.id
_entity.type
_entity.pdbx_description
1 polymer ?
#
loop_
_entity_poly.entity_id
_entity_poly.type
_entity_poly.pdbx_seq_one_letter_code
_entity_poly.pdbx_strand_id
1 'polypeptide(L)'
;IPMSTFKKEKAPLKPTRKARNELTEEQKQEIKEAFDLFDTDGVGYIDAKELKVAMRALGFEPKKEEVKKMIAEVDREGKGVIEFADFMELMTGKIS
;
A
#
# COMPACT_ATOMS: atom_id res chain seq x y z
N ILE A 1 32.53 -47.63 -2.28
CA ILE A 1 31.35 -46.95 -1.70
C ILE A 1 31.39 -45.48 -2.13
N PRO A 2 30.63 -45.03 -3.12
CA PRO A 2 30.44 -43.60 -3.34
C PRO A 2 29.18 -43.11 -2.60
N MET A 3 29.40 -42.19 -1.66
CA MET A 3 28.38 -41.36 -1.00
C MET A 3 28.27 -40.04 -1.75
N SER A 4 27.09 -39.72 -2.29
CA SER A 4 26.56 -38.39 -2.65
C SER A 4 25.49 -38.59 -3.72
N THR A 5 24.31 -37.99 -3.70
CA THR A 5 23.72 -36.97 -2.84
C THR A 5 22.22 -37.05 -3.14
N PHE A 6 21.40 -36.98 -2.09
CA PHE A 6 19.94 -37.15 -2.13
C PHE A 6 19.29 -36.06 -3.01
N LYS A 7 18.62 -36.44 -4.10
CA LYS A 7 17.81 -35.54 -4.93
C LYS A 7 16.51 -35.23 -4.17
N LYS A 8 16.45 -34.07 -3.50
CA LYS A 8 15.21 -33.55 -2.89
C LYS A 8 14.27 -33.06 -3.99
N GLU A 9 13.36 -33.93 -4.40
CA GLU A 9 12.21 -33.57 -5.23
C GLU A 9 11.29 -32.67 -4.40
N LYS A 10 11.19 -31.39 -4.77
CA LYS A 10 10.25 -30.46 -4.14
C LYS A 10 8.84 -30.82 -4.64
N ALA A 11 8.01 -31.32 -3.74
CA ALA A 11 6.59 -31.56 -3.98
C ALA A 11 5.88 -30.29 -4.49
N PRO A 12 4.80 -30.42 -5.30
CA PRO A 12 4.03 -29.27 -5.73
C PRO A 12 3.41 -28.60 -4.51
N LEU A 13 3.79 -27.35 -4.27
CA LEU A 13 3.21 -26.53 -3.22
C LEU A 13 1.71 -26.36 -3.53
N LYS A 14 0.86 -26.93 -2.67
CA LYS A 14 -0.59 -26.78 -2.75
C LYS A 14 -0.93 -25.29 -2.77
N PRO A 15 -1.86 -24.82 -3.63
CA PRO A 15 -2.22 -23.41 -3.66
C PRO A 15 -2.93 -23.07 -2.35
N THR A 16 -2.18 -22.44 -1.44
CA THR A 16 -2.79 -21.80 -0.28
C THR A 16 -3.64 -20.66 -0.79
N ARG A 17 -4.79 -20.40 -0.14
CA ARG A 17 -5.77 -19.35 -0.46
C ARG A 17 -5.20 -17.91 -0.49
N LYS A 18 -3.88 -17.74 -0.40
CA LYS A 18 -3.15 -16.47 -0.50
C LYS A 18 -2.92 -16.00 -1.94
N ALA A 19 -3.11 -16.87 -2.94
CA ALA A 19 -2.80 -16.56 -4.35
C ALA A 19 -3.86 -15.70 -5.08
N ARG A 20 -4.86 -15.13 -4.39
CA ARG A 20 -5.91 -14.30 -5.01
C ARG A 20 -5.73 -12.79 -4.80
N ASN A 21 -4.76 -12.37 -3.98
CA ASN A 21 -4.60 -10.96 -3.57
C ASN A 21 -3.23 -10.35 -3.93
N GLU A 22 -2.43 -11.03 -4.74
CA GLU A 22 -1.19 -10.43 -5.24
C GLU A 22 -1.58 -9.41 -6.32
N LEU A 23 -1.43 -8.11 -6.02
CA LEU A 23 -1.63 -7.05 -6.99
C LEU A 23 -0.76 -7.32 -8.22
N THR A 24 -1.32 -7.13 -9.42
CA THR A 24 -0.51 -7.15 -10.64
C THR A 24 0.50 -6.01 -10.62
N GLU A 25 1.58 -6.13 -11.39
CA GLU A 25 2.57 -5.04 -11.50
C GLU A 25 1.91 -3.75 -12.03
N GLU A 26 0.92 -3.86 -12.90
CA GLU A 26 0.11 -2.74 -13.38
C GLU A 26 -0.67 -2.08 -12.22
N GLN A 27 -1.35 -2.85 -11.38
CA GLN A 27 -2.08 -2.29 -10.23
C GLN A 27 -1.13 -1.64 -9.21
N LYS A 28 0.04 -2.23 -8.96
CA LYS A 28 1.06 -1.62 -8.11
C LYS A 28 1.55 -0.30 -8.70
N GLN A 29 1.72 -0.24 -10.02
CA GLN A 29 2.13 0.97 -10.71
C GLN A 29 1.05 2.06 -10.59
N GLU A 30 -0.23 1.74 -10.82
CA GLU A 30 -1.34 2.68 -10.67
C GLU A 30 -1.44 3.21 -9.22
N ILE A 31 -1.28 2.33 -8.23
CA ILE A 31 -1.28 2.72 -6.81
C ILE A 31 -0.09 3.64 -6.51
N LYS A 32 1.08 3.37 -7.10
CA LYS A 32 2.26 4.22 -6.96
C LYS A 32 2.06 5.58 -7.60
N GLU A 33 1.52 5.65 -8.81
CA GLU A 33 1.24 6.93 -9.48
C GLU A 33 0.22 7.76 -8.72
N ALA A 34 -0.81 7.12 -8.15
CA ALA A 34 -1.73 7.77 -7.24
C ALA A 34 -0.99 8.32 -6.01
N PHE A 35 -0.14 7.52 -5.37
CA PHE A 35 0.65 7.97 -4.21
C PHE A 35 1.53 9.17 -4.54
N ASP A 36 2.26 9.14 -5.66
CA ASP A 36 3.13 10.23 -6.12
C ASP A 36 2.32 11.51 -6.43
N LEU A 37 1.02 11.40 -6.75
CA LEU A 37 0.13 12.57 -6.90
C LEU A 37 -0.20 13.23 -5.56
N PHE A 38 -0.20 12.46 -4.46
CA PHE A 38 -0.44 12.96 -3.11
C PHE A 38 0.85 13.47 -2.45
N ASP A 39 1.96 12.74 -2.56
CA ASP A 39 3.29 13.10 -2.02
C ASP A 39 4.00 14.09 -2.96
N THR A 40 3.58 15.35 -2.91
CA THR A 40 4.06 16.39 -3.82
C THR A 40 5.51 16.79 -3.58
N ASP A 41 5.99 16.61 -2.35
CA ASP A 41 7.37 16.94 -1.97
C ASP A 41 8.33 15.74 -2.19
N GLY A 42 7.80 14.54 -2.49
CA GLY A 42 8.57 13.34 -2.82
C GLY A 42 9.33 12.75 -1.63
N VAL A 43 8.80 12.95 -0.41
CA VAL A 43 9.45 12.56 0.85
C VAL A 43 9.22 11.08 1.21
N GLY A 44 8.32 10.40 0.49
CA GLY A 44 7.97 8.99 0.67
C GLY A 44 6.81 8.75 1.64
N TYR A 45 6.13 9.81 2.09
CA TYR A 45 4.96 9.77 2.96
C TYR A 45 4.04 10.94 2.64
N ILE A 46 2.74 10.76 2.87
CA ILE A 46 1.74 11.81 2.67
C ILE A 46 1.38 12.39 4.03
N ASP A 47 1.62 13.68 4.22
CA ASP A 47 1.21 14.38 5.44
C ASP A 47 -0.23 14.95 5.35
N ALA A 48 -0.78 15.39 6.48
CA ALA A 48 -2.14 15.94 6.54
C ALA A 48 -2.36 17.16 5.62
N LYS A 49 -1.32 17.95 5.37
CA LYS A 49 -1.38 19.08 4.45
C LYS A 49 -1.49 18.59 3.01
N GLU A 50 -0.67 17.65 2.60
CA GLU A 50 -0.66 17.06 1.26
C GLU A 50 -1.97 16.35 0.94
N LEU A 51 -2.46 15.50 1.85
CA LEU A 51 -3.76 14.84 1.68
C LEU A 51 -4.89 15.88 1.53
N LYS A 52 -4.86 16.96 2.30
CA LYS A 52 -5.83 18.05 2.18
C LYS A 52 -5.75 18.77 0.84
N VAL A 53 -4.54 19.03 0.35
CA VAL A 53 -4.32 19.70 -0.95
C VAL A 53 -4.84 18.82 -2.08
N ALA A 54 -4.50 17.54 -2.08
CA ALA A 54 -4.96 16.61 -3.11
C ALA A 54 -6.50 16.44 -3.10
N MET A 55 -7.12 16.34 -1.91
CA MET A 55 -8.58 16.30 -1.81
C MET A 55 -9.24 17.56 -2.38
N ARG A 56 -8.62 18.73 -2.19
CA ARG A 56 -9.06 19.99 -2.82
C ARG A 56 -8.87 20.01 -4.33
N ALA A 57 -7.80 19.42 -4.84
CA ALA A 57 -7.59 19.27 -6.27
C ALA A 57 -8.67 18.38 -6.93
N LEU A 58 -9.21 17.42 -6.17
CA LEU A 58 -10.36 16.58 -6.57
C LEU A 58 -11.73 17.27 -6.36
N GLY A 59 -11.76 18.51 -5.88
CA GLY A 59 -12.99 19.29 -5.67
C GLY A 59 -13.66 19.11 -4.31
N PHE A 60 -13.02 18.40 -3.36
CA PHE A 60 -13.51 18.25 -1.99
C PHE A 60 -12.90 19.31 -1.05
N GLU A 61 -13.66 19.77 -0.06
CA GLU A 61 -13.16 20.70 0.98
C GLU A 61 -13.17 20.06 2.38
N PRO A 62 -12.24 19.14 2.68
CA PRO A 62 -12.20 18.51 3.99
C PRO A 62 -11.72 19.50 5.07
N LYS A 63 -12.32 19.38 6.26
CA LYS A 63 -11.86 20.09 7.46
C LYS A 63 -10.60 19.42 8.00
N LYS A 64 -9.78 20.19 8.73
CA LYS A 64 -8.52 19.69 9.32
C LYS A 64 -8.72 18.42 10.17
N GLU A 65 -9.81 18.37 10.94
CA GLU A 65 -10.14 17.24 11.80
C GLU A 65 -10.53 15.99 10.99
N GLU A 66 -11.24 16.16 9.88
CA GLU A 66 -11.59 15.04 8.98
C GLU A 66 -10.34 14.44 8.35
N VAL A 67 -9.41 15.28 7.88
CA VAL A 67 -8.15 14.80 7.29
C VAL A 67 -7.31 14.04 8.31
N LYS A 68 -7.20 14.55 9.54
CA LYS A 68 -6.52 13.82 10.62
C LYS A 68 -7.18 12.49 10.93
N LYS A 69 -8.51 12.45 10.94
CA LYS A 69 -9.26 11.21 11.18
C LYS A 69 -8.99 10.20 10.07
N MET A 70 -9.01 10.64 8.81
CA MET A 70 -8.68 9.78 7.66
C MET A 70 -7.26 9.24 7.77
N ILE A 71 -6.28 10.05 8.17
CA ILE A 71 -4.91 9.58 8.39
C ILE A 71 -4.89 8.55 9.53
N ALA A 72 -5.52 8.84 10.66
CA ALA A 72 -5.54 7.94 11.82
C ALA A 72 -6.26 6.60 11.54
N GLU A 73 -7.15 6.54 10.56
CA GLU A 73 -7.80 5.30 10.12
C GLU A 73 -6.85 4.38 9.33
N VAL A 74 -5.77 4.93 8.77
CA VAL A 74 -4.86 4.25 7.83
C VAL A 74 -3.48 4.03 8.45
N ASP A 75 -3.00 5.02 9.19
CA ASP A 75 -1.74 5.02 9.92
C ASP A 75 -1.82 4.09 11.15
N ARG A 76 -1.42 2.84 10.95
CA ARG A 76 -1.47 1.80 11.99
C ARG A 76 -0.43 2.02 13.09
N GLU A 77 0.64 2.75 12.79
CA GLU A 77 1.75 2.98 13.70
C GLU A 77 1.62 4.32 14.46
N GLY A 78 0.65 5.15 14.11
CA GLY A 78 0.37 6.43 14.77
C GLY A 78 1.45 7.48 14.51
N LYS A 79 2.09 7.45 13.35
CA LYS A 79 3.13 8.41 12.91
C LYS A 79 2.56 9.77 12.52
N GLY A 80 1.25 9.87 12.28
CA GLY A 80 0.56 11.06 11.81
C GLY A 80 0.74 11.34 10.31
N VAL A 81 1.25 10.36 9.57
CA VAL A 81 1.50 10.40 8.12
C VAL A 81 1.10 9.06 7.50
N ILE A 82 0.81 9.04 6.21
CA ILE A 82 0.52 7.81 5.47
C ILE A 82 1.77 7.42 4.69
N GLU A 83 2.42 6.33 5.06
CA GLU A 83 3.52 5.79 4.25
C GLU A 83 2.98 5.01 3.05
N PHE A 84 3.85 4.80 2.06
CA PHE A 84 3.49 4.01 0.88
C PHE A 84 2.96 2.61 1.23
N ALA A 85 3.52 1.96 2.26
CA ALA A 85 3.06 0.66 2.73
C ALA A 85 1.60 0.70 3.26
N ASP A 86 1.28 1.72 4.07
CA ASP A 86 -0.09 1.91 4.60
C ASP A 86 -1.08 2.19 3.46
N PHE A 87 -0.67 3.01 2.48
CA PHE A 87 -1.47 3.33 1.30
C PHE A 87 -1.71 2.09 0.42
N MET A 88 -0.68 1.29 0.19
CA MET A 88 -0.78 0.03 -0.55
C MET A 88 -1.72 -0.96 0.13
N GLU A 89 -1.61 -1.13 1.45
CA GLU A 89 -2.52 -2.01 2.21
C GLU A 89 -3.97 -1.52 2.14
N LEU A 90 -4.20 -0.21 2.22
CA LEU A 90 -5.53 0.37 2.07
C LEU A 90 -6.13 0.09 0.69
N MET A 91 -5.34 0.27 -0.38
CA MET A 91 -5.81 0.05 -1.75
C MET A 91 -6.02 -1.45 -2.03
N THR A 92 -5.14 -2.32 -1.53
CA THR A 92 -5.27 -3.78 -1.67
C THR A 92 -6.47 -4.32 -0.88
N GLY A 93 -6.73 -3.77 0.31
CA GLY A 93 -7.86 -4.16 1.15
C GLY A 93 -9.22 -3.77 0.57
N LYS A 94 -9.29 -2.73 -0.28
CA LYS A 94 -10.51 -2.32 -0.99
C LYS A 94 -10.76 -3.08 -2.30
N ILE A 95 -9.72 -3.66 -2.90
CA ILE A 95 -9.79 -4.37 -4.19
C ILE A 95 -10.09 -5.87 -3.99
N SER A 96 -10.07 -6.37 -2.75
CA SER A 96 -10.31 -7.78 -2.41
C SER A 96 -11.76 -8.15 -2.10
#